data_AF-A0A6J7GEZ2-F1
#
_entry.id   AF-A0A6J7GEZ2-F1
#
_cell.length_a   1.000
_cell.length_b   1.000
_cell.length_c   1.000
_cell.angle_alpha   90.00
_cell.angle_beta   90.00
_cell.angle_gamma   90.00
#
_symmetry.space_group_name_H-M   'P 1'
#
loop_
_entity.id
_entity.type
_entity.pdbx_description
1 polymer ?
#
loop_
_entity_poly.entity_id
_entity_poly.type
_entity_poly.pdbx_seq_one_letter_code
_entity_poly.pdbx_strand_id
1 'polypeptide(L)' 'MVSGIVVEDYSDQLVSGPALGRDWAHPHRWAVALNSGELAFVDDGDLLTEIDGKKR' A
#
# COMPACT_ATOMS: atom_id res chain seq x y z
N MET A 1 13.16 -8.39 5.61
CA MET A 1 12.45 -7.66 4.56
C MET A 1 11.33 -8.55 4.04
N VAL A 2 10.11 -8.04 4.03
CA VAL A 2 8.94 -8.71 3.42
C VAL A 2 8.79 -8.13 2.02
N SER A 3 8.52 -8.99 1.04
CA SER A 3 8.36 -8.62 -0.37
C SER A 3 7.01 -9.09 -0.89
N GLY A 4 6.47 -8.38 -1.87
CA GLY A 4 5.18 -8.67 -2.49
C GLY A 4 4.98 -7.88 -3.77
N ILE A 5 3.78 -8.00 -4.33
CA ILE A 5 3.38 -7.31 -5.56
C ILE A 5 2.20 -6.40 -5.25
N VAL A 6 2.26 -5.14 -5.70
CA VAL A 6 1.11 -4.24 -5.65
C VAL A 6 0.02 -4.77 -6.58
N VAL A 7 -1.18 -4.96 -6.04
CA VAL A 7 -2.31 -5.52 -6.79
C VAL A 7 -3.43 -4.50 -7.04
N GLU A 8 -3.51 -3.41 -6.27
CA GLU A 8 -4.51 -2.35 -6.46
C GLU A 8 -4.02 -1.01 -5.88
N ASP A 9 -4.46 0.10 -6.51
CA ASP A 9 -4.22 1.49 -6.07
C ASP A 9 -5.54 2.15 -5.64
N TYR A 10 -5.65 2.49 -4.36
CA TYR A 10 -6.82 3.13 -3.76
C TYR A 10 -6.69 4.66 -3.59
N SER A 11 -5.82 5.33 -4.36
CA SER A 11 -5.58 6.78 -4.22
C SER A 11 -6.87 7.61 -4.26
N ASP A 12 -7.85 7.23 -5.08
CA ASP A 12 -9.11 7.95 -5.24
C ASP A 12 -10.11 7.70 -4.09
N GLN A 13 -9.82 6.73 -3.22
CA GLN A 13 -10.67 6.33 -2.10
C GLN A 13 -10.09 6.78 -0.74
N LEU A 14 -9.01 7.56 -0.76
CA LEU A 14 -8.39 8.08 0.46
C LEU A 14 -9.25 9.19 1.08
N VAL A 15 -9.58 9.01 2.35
CA VAL A 15 -10.21 10.02 3.20
C VAL A 15 -9.22 10.43 4.26
N SER A 16 -9.05 11.75 4.47
CA SER A 16 -8.10 12.26 5.47
C SER A 16 -8.51 11.85 6.88
N GLY A 17 -7.52 11.54 7.74
CA GLY A 17 -7.74 11.15 9.14
C GLY A 17 -8.70 12.06 9.92
N PRO A 18 -8.56 13.39 9.85
CA PRO A 18 -9.51 14.31 10.51
C PRO A 18 -10.96 14.18 10.03
N ALA A 19 -11.18 13.82 8.76
CA ALA A 19 -12.52 13.66 8.19
C ALA A 19 -13.18 12.33 8.58
N LEU A 20 -12.41 11.33 9.03
CA LEU A 20 -12.92 10.05 9.50
C LEU A 20 -13.56 10.13 10.90
N GLY A 21 -13.22 11.15 11.71
CA GLY A 21 -13.73 11.28 13.08
C GLY A 21 -13.27 10.16 14.02
N ARG A 22 -12.27 9.39 13.61
CA ARG A 22 -11.66 8.28 14.36
C ARG A 22 -10.16 8.22 14.08
N ASP A 23 -9.43 7.63 15.02
CA ASP A 23 -7.98 7.39 14.94
C ASP A 23 -7.62 5.95 14.56
N TRP A 24 -8.62 5.10 14.31
CA TRP A 24 -8.45 3.70 13.95
C TRP A 24 -8.96 3.39 12.54
N ALA A 25 -8.43 2.34 11.91
CA ALA A 25 -8.80 1.87 10.57
C ALA A 25 -8.78 2.99 9.51
N HIS A 26 -7.65 3.71 9.44
CA HIS A 26 -7.39 4.64 8.35
C HIS A 26 -7.24 3.87 7.03
N PRO A 27 -7.76 4.40 5.91
CA PRO A 27 -7.55 3.80 4.61
C PRO A 27 -6.08 3.97 4.21
N HIS A 28 -5.47 2.87 3.77
CA HIS A 28 -4.15 2.89 3.14
C HIS A 28 -4.32 2.81 1.62
N ARG A 29 -3.36 3.37 0.89
CA ARG A 29 -3.45 3.47 -0.56
C ARG A 29 -3.24 2.14 -1.27
N TRP A 30 -2.24 1.36 -0.86
CA TRP A 30 -1.78 0.22 -1.65
C TRP A 30 -2.29 -1.08 -1.06
N ALA A 31 -2.88 -1.93 -1.90
CA ALA A 31 -3.00 -3.35 -1.58
C ALA A 31 -1.81 -4.10 -2.16
N VAL A 32 -1.12 -4.87 -1.31
CA VAL A 32 0.07 -5.64 -1.66
C VAL A 32 -0.17 -7.11 -1.32
N ALA A 33 -0.13 -7.97 -2.32
CA ALA A 33 -0.10 -9.41 -2.12
C ALA A 33 1.32 -9.81 -1.72
N LEU A 34 1.51 -10.21 -0.46
CA LEU A 34 2.80 -10.64 0.06
C LEU A 34 3.15 -12.03 -0.46
N ASN A 35 4.44 -12.30 -0.61
CA ASN A 35 4.92 -13.63 -1.03
C ASN A 35 4.59 -14.73 0.00
N SER A 36 4.29 -14.36 1.23
CA SER A 36 3.82 -15.25 2.30
C SER A 36 2.34 -15.63 2.19
N GLY A 37 1.59 -14.99 1.29
CA GLY A 37 0.19 -15.28 0.98
C GLY A 37 -0.82 -14.36 1.65
N GLU A 38 -0.40 -13.46 2.53
CA GLU A 38 -1.29 -12.43 3.08
C GLU A 38 -1.48 -11.23 2.14
N LEU A 39 -2.61 -10.54 2.32
CA LEU A 39 -2.86 -9.22 1.73
C LEU A 39 -2.53 -8.14 2.77
N ALA A 40 -1.57 -7.28 2.44
CA ALA A 40 -1.20 -6.13 3.26
C ALA A 40 -1.71 -4.83 2.63
N PHE A 41 -2.08 -3.87 3.47
CA PHE A 41 -2.47 -2.53 3.08
C PHE A 41 -1.46 -1.53 3.63
N VAL A 42 -0.84 -0.73 2.75
CA VAL A 42 0.31 0.12 3.12
C VAL A 42 0.27 1.48 2.44
N ASP A 43 1.00 2.45 2.99
CA ASP A 43 1.16 3.78 2.41
C ASP A 43 2.43 3.89 1.56
N ASP A 44 2.57 4.99 0.82
CA ASP A 44 3.73 5.25 -0.05
C ASP A 44 5.07 5.15 0.70
N GLY A 45 5.10 5.54 1.97
CA GLY A 45 6.32 5.53 2.79
C GLY A 45 6.81 4.14 3.19
N ASP A 46 5.93 3.13 3.12
CA ASP A 46 6.24 1.75 3.48
C ASP A 46 6.67 0.91 2.26
N LEU A 47 6.46 1.42 1.05
CA LEU A 47 6.90 0.78 -0.18
C LEU A 47 8.39 1.03 -0.40
N LEU A 48 9.18 -0.04 -0.30
CA LEU A 48 10.55 -0.07 -0.79
C LEU A 48 10.55 -0.71 -2.18
N THR A 49 10.60 0.12 -3.22
CA THR A 49 10.68 -0.37 -4.60
C THR A 49 12.10 -0.88 -4.90
N GLU A 50 12.25 -2.18 -5.13
CA GLU A 50 13.35 -2.64 -5.97
C GLU A 50 13.01 -2.23 -7.40
N ILE A 51 13.65 -1.18 -7.89
CA ILE A 51 13.52 -0.77 -9.28
C ILE A 51 14.24 -1.84 -10.11
N ASP A 52 13.53 -2.88 -10.54
CA ASP A 52 14.04 -3.81 -11.55
C ASP A 52 14.31 -2.97 -12.80
N GLY A 53 15.60 -2.78 -13.08
CA GLY A 53 16.11 -1.94 -14.14
C GLY A 53 15.81 -2.56 -15.50
N LYS A 54 14.55 -2.57 -15.94
CA LYS A 54 14.21 -2.83 -17.34
C LYS A 54 14.36 -1.55 -18.15
N LYS A 55 15.61 -1.18 -18.44
CA LYS A 55 15.91 -0.27 -19.56
C LYS A 55 15.45 -0.96 -20.85
N ARG A 56 14.52 -0.33 -21.57
CA ARG A 56 14.22 -0.66 -22.97
C ARG A 56 15.44 -0.41 -23.85
#